data_AF-A0A7J6XAA6-F1
#
_entry.id   AF-A0A7J6XAA6-F1
#
_cell.length_a   1.000
_cell.length_b   1.000
_cell.length_c   1.000
_cell.angle_alpha   90.00
_cell.angle_beta   90.00
_cell.angle_gamma   90.00
#
_symmetry.space_group_name_H-M   'P 1'
#
loop_
_entity.id
_entity.type
_entity.pdbx_description
1 polymer ?
#
loop_
_entity_poly.entity_id
_entity_poly.type
_entity_poly.pdbx_seq_one_letter_code
_entity_poly.pdbx_strand_id
1 'polypeptide(L)'
;MIFQEGFWYHHAEPEYLMLVYWIPETGNTIPSNATHRVGIGAFVMNDKREVLVVQEKSGKFRGTGLWKFPTGVVEEGEDICRGAEREVKEETGIDTEFVEVLAFRQSHKSLFDKSDLFFVCMLRPISFDIQKQELEIEAAEWMPIEVYAAQPLVQNHGLWKYIIDVGLAKLVQKGTGPGARSSHAISVVGHKAYVFGGEFSPRVPVDNKLHVFDLETLTWSIVDATGDVPPPRVGVTMAAVGATIYVFGGRDSKHTELNELYSFDTCTNKWTLLSSGDTGPANRSYHSMTADGRRVYVFGGCGVDGRRNDLWAFDVEENQWITFPLPGESCRGRGGPGLVVTSDGKIWVVYGFAGEEVDDVHCFDPISEVWVQVDTSGEKPNPRSVFSTAGIGQYIIVYGGEVDPSDQGHLGAGKFAGDGFTLDTKTGVWMRWDDMSDPANHPGPRGWCAYSNGRLDGKDGLLVYGGNSPSNDRLDDMFFFTPYLDGK
;
A
#
# COMPACT_ATOMS: atom_id res chain seq x y z
N MET A 1 55.94 22.16 -17.01
CA MET A 1 54.48 22.16 -16.68
C MET A 1 54.35 21.58 -15.27
N ILE A 2 53.51 22.14 -14.39
CA ILE A 2 53.37 21.68 -12.99
C ILE A 2 53.05 20.17 -12.89
N PHE A 3 52.44 19.59 -13.93
CA PHE A 3 52.25 18.14 -14.07
C PHE A 3 53.54 17.31 -14.08
N GLN A 4 54.64 17.86 -14.64
CA GLN A 4 55.96 17.21 -14.66
C GLN A 4 56.60 17.17 -13.26
N GLU A 5 56.12 18.02 -12.34
CA GLU A 5 56.51 18.02 -10.92
C GLU A 5 55.62 17.10 -10.07
N GLY A 6 54.83 16.23 -10.73
CA GLY A 6 54.02 15.20 -10.09
C GLY A 6 52.62 15.65 -9.64
N PHE A 7 52.27 16.93 -9.74
CA PHE A 7 50.93 17.43 -9.44
C PHE A 7 49.90 16.92 -10.46
N TRP A 8 48.70 16.53 -10.01
CA TRP A 8 47.58 16.20 -10.88
C TRP A 8 46.37 17.11 -10.63
N TYR A 9 45.48 17.16 -11.61
CA TYR A 9 44.24 17.93 -11.56
C TYR A 9 43.23 17.30 -10.60
N HIS A 10 42.69 18.08 -9.65
CA HIS A 10 41.60 17.63 -8.78
C HIS A 10 40.24 18.11 -9.27
N HIS A 11 40.05 19.42 -9.32
CA HIS A 11 38.82 20.11 -9.71
C HIS A 11 39.13 21.58 -9.99
N ALA A 12 38.16 22.27 -10.57
CA ALA A 12 38.14 23.71 -10.70
C ALA A 12 36.80 24.22 -10.22
N GLU A 13 36.84 25.35 -9.52
CA GLU A 13 35.70 26.15 -9.13
C GLU A 13 35.75 27.49 -9.91
N PRO A 14 34.68 28.31 -9.89
CA PRO A 14 34.66 29.57 -10.64
C PRO A 14 35.87 30.49 -10.39
N GLU A 15 36.44 30.44 -9.18
CA GLU A 15 37.52 31.34 -8.76
C GLU A 15 38.90 30.66 -8.63
N TYR A 16 38.98 29.33 -8.66
CA TYR A 16 40.25 28.64 -8.46
C TYR A 16 40.37 27.30 -9.18
N LEU A 17 41.62 26.91 -9.42
CA LEU A 17 42.01 25.59 -9.91
C LEU A 17 42.76 24.84 -8.81
N MET A 18 42.30 23.65 -8.45
CA MET A 18 42.99 22.80 -7.46
C MET A 18 43.86 21.75 -8.16
N LEU A 19 45.17 21.86 -7.93
CA LEU A 19 46.16 20.85 -8.26
C LEU A 19 46.67 20.23 -6.95
N VAL A 20 46.84 18.92 -6.93
CA VAL A 20 47.24 18.17 -5.73
C VAL A 20 48.49 17.34 -6.03
N TYR A 21 49.31 17.18 -5.00
CA TYR A 21 50.51 16.34 -5.01
C TYR A 21 50.57 15.55 -3.69
N TRP A 22 50.64 14.22 -3.76
CA TRP A 22 50.70 13.36 -2.59
C TRP A 22 52.16 13.12 -2.24
N ILE A 23 52.59 13.72 -1.13
CA ILE A 23 53.97 13.68 -0.66
C ILE A 23 54.34 12.33 0.00
N PRO A 24 53.47 11.67 0.80
CA PRO A 24 53.84 10.43 1.47
C PRO A 24 54.09 9.25 0.52
N GLU A 25 54.95 8.31 0.93
CA GLU A 25 55.20 7.03 0.21
C GLU A 25 54.08 5.98 0.40
N THR A 26 52.99 6.35 1.08
CA THR A 26 51.80 5.51 1.26
C THR A 26 50.83 5.67 0.09
N GLY A 27 49.80 4.83 0.01
CA GLY A 27 48.67 5.06 -0.89
C GLY A 27 48.02 6.44 -0.65
N ASN A 28 47.62 7.11 -1.74
CA ASN A 28 46.93 8.40 -1.70
C ASN A 28 45.55 8.26 -1.04
N THR A 29 45.27 9.09 -0.03
CA THR A 29 43.98 9.11 0.68
C THR A 29 43.18 10.40 0.45
N ILE A 30 43.62 11.28 -0.45
CA ILE A 30 42.86 12.47 -0.85
C ILE A 30 41.57 12.00 -1.55
N PRO A 31 40.38 12.36 -1.04
CA PRO A 31 39.11 12.01 -1.68
C PRO A 31 39.03 12.65 -3.06
N SER A 32 38.57 11.90 -4.07
CA SER A 32 38.29 12.46 -5.40
C SER A 32 37.23 13.55 -5.35
N ASN A 33 37.24 14.47 -6.33
CA ASN A 33 36.15 15.44 -6.50
C ASN A 33 34.80 14.75 -6.73
N ALA A 34 33.71 15.53 -6.64
CA ALA A 34 32.36 15.04 -6.90
C ALA A 34 32.32 14.29 -8.25
N THR A 35 31.90 13.03 -8.19
CA THR A 35 31.84 12.14 -9.36
C THR A 35 30.43 12.08 -9.95
N HIS A 36 29.43 12.60 -9.22
CA HIS A 36 28.03 12.59 -9.59
C HIS A 36 27.48 14.00 -9.72
N ARG A 37 26.62 14.17 -10.72
CA ARG A 37 25.62 15.24 -10.75
C ARG A 37 24.33 14.70 -10.16
N VAL A 38 23.57 15.54 -9.46
CA VAL A 38 22.25 15.19 -8.95
C VAL A 38 21.19 15.88 -9.79
N GLY A 39 20.41 15.09 -10.52
CA GLY A 39 19.27 15.55 -11.30
C GLY A 39 17.95 15.26 -10.60
N ILE A 40 16.90 16.00 -10.93
CA ILE A 40 15.53 15.74 -10.48
C ILE A 40 14.57 15.67 -11.66
N GLY A 41 13.50 14.91 -11.48
CA GLY A 41 12.28 14.95 -12.30
C GLY A 41 11.07 15.07 -11.40
N ALA A 42 10.16 15.98 -11.73
CA ALA A 42 9.05 16.35 -10.89
C ALA A 42 7.73 15.72 -11.37
N PHE A 43 7.29 14.67 -10.68
CA PHE A 43 5.97 14.10 -10.88
C PHE A 43 4.93 14.93 -10.12
N VAL A 44 4.30 15.88 -10.81
CA VAL A 44 3.27 16.75 -10.23
C VAL A 44 1.92 16.34 -10.78
N MET A 45 1.02 15.87 -9.91
CA MET A 45 -0.33 15.46 -10.29
C MET A 45 -1.37 16.33 -9.58
N ASN A 46 -2.36 16.81 -10.32
CA ASN A 46 -3.47 17.57 -9.78
C ASN A 46 -4.67 16.68 -9.39
N ASP A 47 -5.68 17.32 -8.81
CA ASP A 47 -6.90 16.68 -8.30
C ASP A 47 -7.77 16.02 -9.37
N LYS A 48 -7.55 16.30 -10.65
CA LYS A 48 -8.27 15.73 -11.79
C LYS A 48 -7.53 14.54 -12.41
N ARG A 49 -6.49 14.02 -11.74
CA ARG A 49 -5.56 13.02 -12.28
C ARG A 49 -4.86 13.50 -13.55
N GLU A 50 -4.59 14.80 -13.66
CA GLU A 50 -3.76 15.35 -14.73
C GLU A 50 -2.35 15.57 -14.19
N VAL A 51 -1.34 15.16 -14.98
CA VAL A 51 0.07 15.39 -14.69
C VAL A 51 0.56 16.65 -15.37
N LEU A 52 1.38 17.41 -14.66
CA LEU A 52 2.09 18.55 -15.22
C LEU A 52 3.20 18.04 -16.13
N VAL A 53 3.14 18.43 -17.39
CA VAL A 53 4.09 17.99 -18.40
C VAL A 53 4.60 19.16 -19.23
N VAL A 54 5.82 19.03 -19.72
CA VAL A 54 6.53 20.03 -20.51
C VAL A 54 7.10 19.40 -21.79
N GLN A 55 7.30 20.24 -22.80
CA GLN A 55 8.09 19.92 -23.99
C GLN A 55 9.38 20.76 -23.98
N GLU A 56 10.53 20.13 -24.22
CA GLU A 56 11.82 20.83 -24.24
C GLU A 56 11.95 21.75 -25.46
N LYS A 57 12.30 23.02 -25.24
CA LYS A 57 12.72 23.95 -26.30
C LYS A 57 14.18 23.75 -26.70
N SER A 58 14.99 23.22 -25.79
CA SER A 58 16.40 22.86 -25.97
C SER A 58 16.72 21.58 -25.21
N GLY A 59 17.53 20.70 -25.79
CA GLY A 59 17.89 19.43 -25.15
C GLY A 59 17.77 18.24 -26.11
N LYS A 60 17.72 17.05 -25.52
CA LYS A 60 17.71 15.78 -26.26
C LYS A 60 16.37 15.54 -26.95
N PHE A 61 15.28 16.07 -26.41
CA PHE A 61 13.92 15.80 -26.88
C PHE A 61 13.31 16.96 -27.68
N ARG A 62 14.10 18.01 -27.95
CA ARG A 62 13.65 19.15 -28.77
C ARG A 62 13.08 18.70 -30.12
N GLY A 63 11.88 19.18 -30.45
CA GLY A 63 11.24 18.93 -31.75
C GLY A 63 10.76 17.49 -31.96
N THR A 64 10.81 16.64 -30.91
CA THR A 64 10.26 15.27 -30.97
C THR A 64 8.76 15.22 -30.68
N GLY A 65 8.21 16.28 -30.08
CA GLY A 65 6.83 16.32 -29.59
C GLY A 65 6.59 15.51 -28.31
N LEU A 66 7.64 14.98 -27.67
CA LEU A 66 7.53 14.21 -26.44
C LEU A 66 7.16 15.11 -25.25
N TRP A 67 6.09 14.75 -24.56
CA TRP A 67 5.75 15.31 -23.25
C TRP A 67 6.49 14.56 -22.15
N LYS A 68 7.17 15.30 -21.28
CA LYS A 68 7.91 14.78 -20.12
C LYS A 68 7.56 15.55 -18.85
N PHE A 69 7.97 15.06 -17.70
CA PHE A 69 7.92 15.83 -16.45
C PHE A 69 8.87 17.05 -16.50
N PRO A 70 8.61 18.12 -15.73
CA PRO A 70 9.62 19.13 -15.43
C PRO A 70 10.87 18.47 -14.84
N THR A 71 12.07 18.90 -15.24
CA THR A 71 13.32 18.26 -14.84
C THR A 71 14.44 19.25 -14.65
N GLY A 72 15.22 19.06 -13.60
CA GLY A 72 16.22 20.02 -13.21
C GLY A 72 17.47 19.40 -12.60
N VAL A 73 18.35 20.25 -12.09
CA VAL A 73 19.57 19.85 -11.42
C VAL A 73 19.64 20.53 -10.07
N VAL A 74 19.96 19.76 -9.04
CA VAL A 74 20.12 20.28 -7.69
C VAL A 74 21.36 21.17 -7.64
N GLU A 75 21.20 22.37 -7.07
CA GLU A 75 22.29 23.31 -6.89
C GLU A 75 23.21 22.90 -5.73
N GLU A 76 24.40 23.50 -5.66
CA GLU A 76 25.33 23.25 -4.57
C GLU A 76 24.72 23.66 -3.22
N GLY A 77 24.68 22.73 -2.26
CA GLY A 77 24.10 22.95 -0.94
C GLY A 77 22.57 22.91 -0.88
N GLU A 78 21.91 22.61 -1.99
CA GLU A 78 20.44 22.51 -2.07
C GLU A 78 19.95 21.10 -1.72
N ASP A 79 18.87 21.02 -0.94
CA ASP A 79 18.18 19.75 -0.67
C ASP A 79 17.38 19.30 -1.91
N ILE A 80 17.32 18.00 -2.17
CA ILE A 80 16.58 17.41 -3.32
C ILE A 80 15.12 17.91 -3.38
N CYS A 81 14.45 18.01 -2.22
CA CYS A 81 13.07 18.49 -2.16
C CYS A 81 12.95 19.96 -2.60
N ARG A 82 13.91 20.81 -2.24
CA ARG A 82 13.95 22.22 -2.63
C ARG A 82 14.28 22.38 -4.10
N GLY A 83 15.23 21.61 -4.61
CA GLY A 83 15.53 21.57 -6.04
C GLY A 83 14.31 21.16 -6.86
N ALA A 84 13.57 20.13 -6.43
CA ALA A 84 12.37 19.70 -7.13
C ALA A 84 11.27 20.79 -7.15
N GLU A 85 11.01 21.46 -6.02
CA GLU A 85 10.04 22.57 -5.96
C GLU A 85 10.48 23.77 -6.81
N ARG A 86 11.78 24.13 -6.76
CA ARG A 86 12.36 25.24 -7.52
C ARG A 86 12.25 25.01 -9.02
N GLU A 87 12.67 23.86 -9.50
CA GLU A 87 12.72 23.55 -10.94
C GLU A 87 11.32 23.49 -11.57
N VAL A 88 10.31 22.98 -10.85
CA VAL A 88 8.91 23.07 -11.31
C VAL A 88 8.49 24.52 -11.46
N LYS A 89 8.79 25.35 -10.45
CA LYS A 89 8.43 26.76 -10.45
C LYS A 89 9.17 27.54 -11.54
N GLU A 90 10.44 27.25 -11.76
CA GLU A 90 11.27 27.87 -12.80
C GLU A 90 10.74 27.55 -14.18
N GLU A 91 10.50 26.27 -14.50
CA GLU A 91 10.04 25.86 -15.83
C GLU A 91 8.58 26.27 -16.10
N THR A 92 7.70 26.13 -15.12
CA THR A 92 6.23 26.15 -15.34
C THR A 92 5.47 27.24 -14.59
N GLY A 93 6.11 27.92 -13.63
CA GLY A 93 5.46 28.89 -12.75
C GLY A 93 4.53 28.28 -11.69
N ILE A 94 4.40 26.95 -11.63
CA ILE A 94 3.55 26.28 -10.66
C ILE A 94 4.25 26.21 -9.30
N ASP A 95 3.54 26.65 -8.25
CA ASP A 95 3.95 26.46 -6.86
C ASP A 95 3.58 25.05 -6.42
N THR A 96 4.50 24.37 -5.75
CA THR A 96 4.32 22.98 -5.32
C THR A 96 4.82 22.75 -3.91
N GLU A 97 4.31 21.70 -3.26
CA GLU A 97 4.81 21.13 -2.02
C GLU A 97 5.42 19.75 -2.29
N PHE A 98 6.64 19.52 -1.83
CA PHE A 98 7.28 18.21 -1.89
C PHE A 98 6.51 17.16 -1.06
N VAL A 99 6.31 15.97 -1.63
CA VAL A 99 5.66 14.84 -0.96
C VAL A 99 6.70 13.79 -0.58
N GLU A 100 7.36 13.19 -1.57
CA GLU A 100 8.35 12.12 -1.37
C GLU A 100 9.25 11.92 -2.59
N VAL A 101 10.32 11.14 -2.44
CA VAL A 101 11.10 10.61 -3.57
C VAL A 101 10.47 9.28 -4.00
N LEU A 102 9.94 9.21 -5.22
CA LEU A 102 9.33 8.01 -5.78
C LEU A 102 10.39 7.00 -6.23
N ALA A 103 11.48 7.51 -6.81
CA ALA A 103 12.47 6.69 -7.48
C ALA A 103 13.79 7.42 -7.63
N PHE A 104 14.85 6.69 -7.93
CA PHE A 104 16.06 7.27 -8.51
C PHE A 104 16.68 6.32 -9.53
N ARG A 105 17.37 6.88 -10.52
CA ARG A 105 18.21 6.13 -11.45
C ARG A 105 19.64 6.60 -11.33
N GLN A 106 20.58 5.70 -11.62
CA GLN A 106 21.97 6.04 -11.83
C GLN A 106 22.35 5.78 -13.29
N SER A 107 23.05 6.72 -13.91
CA SER A 107 23.70 6.50 -15.21
C SER A 107 25.15 6.97 -15.17
N HIS A 108 26.04 6.23 -15.82
CA HIS A 108 27.48 6.54 -15.85
C HIS A 108 27.87 7.17 -17.18
N LYS A 109 28.95 7.95 -17.18
CA LYS A 109 29.51 8.62 -18.37
C LYS A 109 28.47 9.48 -19.10
N SER A 110 27.78 10.32 -18.32
CA SER A 110 26.84 11.32 -18.81
C SER A 110 27.62 12.57 -19.24
N LEU A 111 27.19 13.77 -18.81
CA LEU A 111 27.93 15.01 -19.03
C LEU A 111 29.33 14.98 -18.41
N PHE A 112 30.35 15.32 -19.21
CA PHE A 112 31.76 15.40 -18.80
C PHE A 112 32.33 14.12 -18.18
N ASP A 113 31.89 12.95 -18.67
CA ASP A 113 32.24 11.61 -18.14
C ASP A 113 31.86 11.38 -16.66
N LYS A 114 31.05 12.27 -16.07
CA LYS A 114 30.53 12.13 -14.71
C LYS A 114 29.31 11.21 -14.69
N SER A 115 29.04 10.64 -13.52
CA SER A 115 27.80 9.89 -13.30
C SER A 115 26.64 10.85 -13.00
N ASP A 116 25.42 10.44 -13.32
CA ASP A 116 24.18 11.17 -13.06
C ASP A 116 23.34 10.33 -12.11
N LEU A 117 23.01 10.91 -10.95
CA LEU A 117 22.08 10.36 -9.97
C LEU A 117 20.79 11.17 -10.09
N PHE A 118 19.78 10.59 -10.72
CA PHE A 118 18.57 11.31 -11.09
C PHE A 118 17.39 10.84 -10.24
N PHE A 119 16.87 11.71 -9.39
CA PHE A 119 15.73 11.45 -8.52
C PHE A 119 14.42 11.80 -9.20
N VAL A 120 13.37 11.04 -8.91
CA VAL A 120 12.00 11.37 -9.29
C VAL A 120 11.26 11.72 -8.02
N CYS A 121 10.78 12.94 -7.94
CA CYS A 121 10.12 13.49 -6.77
C CYS A 121 8.62 13.61 -7.07
N MET A 122 7.78 13.17 -6.14
CA MET A 122 6.35 13.48 -6.17
C MET A 122 6.13 14.84 -5.51
N LEU A 123 5.37 15.69 -6.19
CA LEU A 123 4.98 16.98 -5.66
C LEU A 123 3.47 17.18 -5.79
N ARG A 124 2.92 17.97 -4.88
CA ARG A 124 1.52 18.40 -4.90
C ARG A 124 1.46 19.84 -5.42
N PRO A 125 0.63 20.15 -6.42
CA PRO A 125 0.44 21.53 -6.86
C PRO A 125 -0.36 22.34 -5.83
N ILE A 126 0.10 23.57 -5.59
CA ILE A 126 -0.55 24.60 -4.77
C ILE A 126 -1.21 25.64 -5.69
N SER A 127 -0.62 25.90 -6.86
CA SER A 127 -1.19 26.73 -7.92
C SER A 127 -1.42 25.92 -9.20
N PHE A 128 -2.21 26.47 -10.14
CA PHE A 128 -2.65 25.73 -11.34
C PHE A 128 -2.44 26.51 -12.64
N ASP A 129 -2.21 27.82 -12.56
CA ASP A 129 -2.00 28.68 -13.73
C ASP A 129 -0.57 28.58 -14.23
N ILE A 130 -0.38 27.87 -15.34
CA ILE A 130 0.92 27.63 -15.95
C ILE A 130 1.48 28.94 -16.55
N GLN A 131 2.69 29.30 -16.16
CA GLN A 131 3.50 30.38 -16.72
C GLN A 131 4.84 29.80 -17.18
N LYS A 132 4.88 29.35 -18.44
CA LYS A 132 6.04 28.66 -19.00
C LYS A 132 7.27 29.57 -19.11
N GLN A 133 8.44 29.03 -18.81
CA GLN A 133 9.71 29.70 -19.04
C GLN A 133 10.07 29.64 -20.53
N GLU A 134 10.05 30.80 -21.19
CA GLU A 134 10.31 30.89 -22.63
C GLU A 134 11.72 30.48 -23.06
N LEU A 135 12.67 30.39 -22.12
CA LEU A 135 14.05 29.99 -22.42
C LEU A 135 14.19 28.48 -22.59
N GLU A 136 13.47 27.69 -21.78
CA GLU A 136 13.74 26.26 -21.60
C GLU A 136 12.67 25.36 -22.21
N ILE A 137 11.40 25.78 -22.17
CA ILE A 137 10.28 24.93 -22.57
C ILE A 137 9.44 25.50 -23.72
N GLU A 138 9.08 24.62 -24.65
CA GLU A 138 8.29 24.91 -25.84
C GLU A 138 6.82 25.06 -25.45
N ALA A 139 6.31 24.10 -24.67
CA ALA A 139 4.94 24.04 -24.17
C ALA A 139 4.90 23.41 -22.77
N ALA A 140 3.84 23.70 -22.02
CA ALA A 140 3.50 23.08 -20.75
C ALA A 140 1.98 22.93 -20.63
N GLU A 141 1.51 21.80 -20.11
CA GLU A 141 0.08 21.56 -19.89
C GLU A 141 -0.19 20.60 -18.73
N TRP A 142 -1.43 20.63 -18.25
CA TRP A 142 -2.00 19.56 -17.43
C TRP A 142 -2.56 18.49 -18.37
N MET A 143 -1.94 17.32 -18.38
CA MET A 143 -2.32 16.21 -19.27
C MET A 143 -2.95 15.08 -18.43
N PRO A 144 -4.13 14.54 -18.80
CA PRO A 144 -4.67 13.36 -18.12
C PRO A 144 -3.65 12.22 -18.05
N ILE A 145 -3.47 11.63 -16.86
CA ILE A 145 -2.42 10.63 -16.60
C ILE A 145 -2.51 9.44 -17.56
N GLU A 146 -3.72 9.03 -17.96
CA GLU A 146 -3.94 7.93 -18.89
C GLU A 146 -3.47 8.28 -20.31
N VAL A 147 -3.62 9.55 -20.72
CA VAL A 147 -3.14 10.05 -22.02
C VAL A 147 -1.62 10.12 -22.01
N TYR A 148 -1.03 10.63 -20.93
CA TYR A 148 0.42 10.65 -20.79
C TYR A 148 1.02 9.24 -20.77
N ALA A 149 0.40 8.33 -20.00
CA ALA A 149 0.79 6.93 -19.90
C ALA A 149 0.76 6.24 -21.28
N ALA A 150 -0.19 6.58 -22.15
CA ALA A 150 -0.34 6.00 -23.47
C ALA A 150 0.74 6.43 -24.49
N GLN A 151 1.61 7.41 -24.16
CA GLN A 151 2.67 7.83 -25.06
C GLN A 151 3.62 6.65 -25.40
N PRO A 152 3.93 6.41 -26.70
CA PRO A 152 4.74 5.26 -27.10
C PRO A 152 6.11 5.18 -26.41
N LEU A 153 6.73 6.33 -26.13
CA LEU A 153 8.05 6.38 -25.47
C LEU A 153 7.96 6.04 -23.98
N VAL A 154 6.85 6.39 -23.32
CA VAL A 154 6.58 6.03 -21.92
C VAL A 154 6.36 4.52 -21.81
N GLN A 155 5.58 3.92 -22.71
CA GLN A 155 5.31 2.48 -22.72
C GLN A 155 6.56 1.63 -23.00
N ASN A 156 7.50 2.14 -23.82
CA ASN A 156 8.69 1.41 -24.22
C ASN A 156 9.91 1.66 -23.31
N HIS A 157 9.81 2.52 -22.30
CA HIS A 157 10.92 2.85 -21.41
C HIS A 157 10.59 2.50 -19.96
N GLY A 158 11.24 1.44 -19.44
CA GLY A 158 10.92 0.83 -18.13
C GLY A 158 10.77 1.83 -16.98
N LEU A 159 11.71 2.78 -16.83
CA LEU A 159 11.64 3.81 -15.78
C LEU A 159 10.44 4.77 -15.89
N TRP A 160 10.01 5.13 -17.10
CA TRP A 160 8.89 6.08 -17.27
C TRP A 160 7.55 5.39 -17.03
N LYS A 161 7.41 4.17 -17.56
CA LYS A 161 6.30 3.28 -17.23
C LYS A 161 6.20 3.08 -15.72
N TYR A 162 7.34 2.84 -15.06
CA TYR A 162 7.43 2.72 -13.62
C TYR A 162 6.87 3.94 -12.88
N ILE A 163 7.41 5.15 -13.11
CA ILE A 163 6.95 6.37 -12.40
C ILE A 163 5.42 6.55 -12.51
N ILE A 164 4.86 6.20 -13.66
CA ILE A 164 3.43 6.30 -13.93
C ILE A 164 2.63 5.25 -13.18
N ASP A 165 3.06 4.00 -13.21
CA ASP A 165 2.41 2.92 -12.48
C ASP A 165 2.41 3.19 -10.96
N VAL A 166 3.46 3.81 -10.40
CA VAL A 166 3.51 4.24 -8.98
C VAL A 166 2.39 5.24 -8.71
N GLY A 167 2.34 6.29 -9.54
CA GLY A 167 1.35 7.37 -9.42
C GLY A 167 -0.09 6.90 -9.66
N LEU A 168 -0.28 5.82 -10.44
CA LEU A 168 -1.60 5.22 -10.69
C LEU A 168 -2.06 4.29 -9.56
N ALA A 169 -1.15 3.53 -8.94
CA ALA A 169 -1.47 2.53 -7.92
C ALA A 169 -1.63 3.13 -6.52
N LYS A 170 -0.84 4.17 -6.19
CA LYS A 170 -0.93 4.87 -4.91
C LYS A 170 -2.10 5.85 -4.94
N LEU A 171 -3.03 5.70 -4.00
CA LEU A 171 -4.12 6.67 -3.87
C LEU A 171 -3.59 7.94 -3.20
N VAL A 172 -3.74 9.08 -3.88
CA VAL A 172 -3.53 10.39 -3.25
C VAL A 172 -4.54 10.53 -2.11
N GLN A 173 -4.10 10.94 -0.92
CA GLN A 173 -4.97 11.09 0.24
C GLN A 173 -5.07 12.56 0.64
N LYS A 174 -6.29 13.12 0.65
CA LYS A 174 -6.58 14.49 1.11
C LYS A 174 -7.30 14.47 2.45
N GLY A 175 -7.35 15.61 3.15
CA GLY A 175 -8.10 15.75 4.40
C GLY A 175 -7.42 15.12 5.62
N THR A 176 -8.17 14.93 6.70
CA THR A 176 -7.65 14.40 7.97
C THR A 176 -7.93 12.90 8.08
N GLY A 177 -6.94 12.11 7.65
CA GLY A 177 -7.00 10.65 7.71
C GLY A 177 -6.73 10.05 9.09
N PRO A 178 -6.74 8.72 9.19
CA PRO A 178 -6.38 7.98 10.41
C PRO A 178 -4.88 8.10 10.75
N GLY A 179 -4.04 8.46 9.78
CA GLY A 179 -2.59 8.42 9.91
C GLY A 179 -2.06 7.00 10.02
N ALA A 180 -0.77 6.89 10.35
CA ALA A 180 -0.05 5.62 10.36
C ALA A 180 -0.61 4.63 11.39
N ARG A 181 -1.00 3.44 10.93
CA ARG A 181 -1.51 2.38 11.82
C ARG A 181 -1.43 0.98 11.21
N SER A 182 -1.36 -0.03 12.06
CA SER A 182 -1.51 -1.45 11.71
C SER A 182 -2.61 -2.09 12.55
N SER A 183 -3.00 -3.34 12.22
CA SER A 183 -3.99 -4.12 12.97
C SER A 183 -5.35 -3.41 13.17
N HIS A 184 -5.69 -2.52 12.25
CA HIS A 184 -6.98 -1.87 12.12
C HIS A 184 -7.82 -2.62 11.07
N ALA A 185 -9.06 -2.19 10.90
CA ALA A 185 -9.96 -2.77 9.92
C ALA A 185 -10.46 -1.72 8.94
N ILE A 186 -10.77 -2.16 7.73
CA ILE A 186 -11.35 -1.34 6.67
C ILE A 186 -12.47 -2.11 5.98
N SER A 187 -13.52 -1.41 5.56
CA SER A 187 -14.58 -1.98 4.71
C SER A 187 -15.07 -0.94 3.72
N VAL A 188 -15.27 -1.34 2.47
CA VAL A 188 -15.81 -0.47 1.41
C VAL A 188 -17.33 -0.63 1.33
N VAL A 189 -18.05 0.50 1.35
CA VAL A 189 -19.49 0.60 1.08
C VAL A 189 -19.70 1.67 0.01
N GLY A 190 -20.18 1.28 -1.17
CA GLY A 190 -20.24 2.17 -2.33
C GLY A 190 -18.86 2.68 -2.72
N HIS A 191 -18.69 3.99 -2.85
CA HIS A 191 -17.40 4.65 -3.11
C HIS A 191 -16.68 5.06 -1.82
N LYS A 192 -17.05 4.55 -0.64
CA LYS A 192 -16.48 4.98 0.64
C LYS A 192 -15.81 3.84 1.38
N ALA A 193 -14.55 4.03 1.75
CA ALA A 193 -13.79 3.10 2.58
C ALA A 193 -13.77 3.58 4.03
N TYR A 194 -14.28 2.77 4.95
CA TYR A 194 -14.43 3.10 6.37
C TYR A 194 -13.34 2.41 7.18
N VAL A 195 -12.59 3.15 7.98
CA VAL A 195 -11.46 2.66 8.78
C VAL A 195 -11.72 2.82 10.27
N PHE A 196 -11.47 1.78 11.05
CA PHE A 196 -11.65 1.78 12.50
C PHE A 196 -10.54 1.05 13.25
N GLY A 197 -10.18 1.60 14.42
CA GLY A 197 -9.24 0.99 15.37
C GLY A 197 -7.80 0.99 14.90
N GLY A 198 -7.02 0.05 15.44
CA GLY A 198 -5.61 -0.16 15.13
C GLY A 198 -4.64 0.36 16.18
N GLU A 199 -3.36 0.21 15.88
CA GLU A 199 -2.24 0.63 16.71
C GLU A 199 -1.22 1.44 15.90
N PHE A 200 -0.64 2.46 16.53
CA PHE A 200 0.57 3.14 16.05
C PHE A 200 1.78 2.62 16.82
N SER A 201 1.70 2.62 18.15
CA SER A 201 2.68 1.95 19.01
C SER A 201 2.25 0.51 19.28
N PRO A 202 3.19 -0.46 19.32
CA PRO A 202 2.87 -1.87 19.54
C PRO A 202 1.91 -2.09 20.70
N ARG A 203 0.80 -2.77 20.44
CA ARG A 203 -0.24 -3.16 21.41
C ARG A 203 -1.00 -2.01 22.06
N VAL A 204 -0.89 -0.78 21.56
CA VAL A 204 -1.59 0.41 22.08
C VAL A 204 -2.66 0.85 21.09
N PRO A 205 -3.97 0.70 21.40
CA PRO A 205 -5.03 1.21 20.56
C PRO A 205 -4.94 2.73 20.37
N VAL A 206 -5.13 3.22 19.14
CA VAL A 206 -5.01 4.66 18.81
C VAL A 206 -6.23 5.46 19.27
N ASP A 207 -7.41 5.13 18.73
CA ASP A 207 -8.65 5.89 18.92
C ASP A 207 -9.88 4.99 18.69
N ASN A 208 -11.07 5.58 18.82
CA ASN A 208 -12.35 4.99 18.47
C ASN A 208 -13.09 5.79 17.38
N LYS A 209 -12.35 6.51 16.53
CA LYS A 209 -12.95 7.29 15.46
C LYS A 209 -13.21 6.38 14.27
N LEU A 210 -14.37 6.56 13.64
CA LEU A 210 -14.64 5.99 12.33
C LEU A 210 -14.19 7.00 11.27
N HIS A 211 -13.08 6.72 10.62
CA HIS A 211 -12.61 7.51 9.49
C HIS A 211 -13.27 7.00 8.21
N VAL A 212 -13.55 7.90 7.26
CA VAL A 212 -14.07 7.53 5.95
C VAL A 212 -13.27 8.20 4.86
N PHE A 213 -12.79 7.40 3.92
CA PHE A 213 -12.13 7.83 2.69
C PHE A 213 -13.10 7.71 1.55
N ASP A 214 -13.36 8.82 0.87
CA ASP A 214 -14.17 8.84 -0.33
C ASP A 214 -13.27 8.54 -1.54
N LEU A 215 -13.49 7.41 -2.20
CA LEU A 215 -12.68 6.91 -3.32
C LEU A 215 -12.88 7.72 -4.61
N GLU A 216 -13.95 8.51 -4.73
CA GLU A 216 -14.18 9.39 -5.89
C GLU A 216 -13.44 10.72 -5.71
N THR A 217 -13.52 11.31 -4.51
CA THR A 217 -12.91 12.62 -4.21
C THR A 217 -11.51 12.51 -3.60
N LEU A 218 -11.08 11.30 -3.28
CA LEU A 218 -9.81 10.98 -2.64
C LEU A 218 -9.59 11.73 -1.31
N THR A 219 -10.67 11.91 -0.54
CA THR A 219 -10.68 12.76 0.64
C THR A 219 -11.11 12.00 1.89
N TRP A 220 -10.32 12.15 2.95
CA TRP A 220 -10.63 11.69 4.29
C TRP A 220 -11.52 12.66 5.04
N SER A 221 -12.44 12.09 5.82
CA SER A 221 -13.16 12.78 6.87
C SER A 221 -13.38 11.86 8.07
N ILE A 222 -13.79 12.45 9.20
CA ILE A 222 -14.20 11.70 10.39
C ILE A 222 -15.73 11.69 10.38
N VAL A 223 -16.31 10.50 10.53
CA VAL A 223 -17.76 10.34 10.65
C VAL A 223 -18.22 10.93 11.99
N ASP A 224 -19.20 11.82 11.96
CA ASP A 224 -19.93 12.26 13.14
C ASP A 224 -20.92 11.15 13.56
N ALA A 225 -20.40 10.17 14.28
CA ALA A 225 -21.12 8.94 14.62
C ALA A 225 -21.85 9.06 15.97
N THR A 226 -23.05 8.48 16.05
CA THR A 226 -23.87 8.45 17.27
C THR A 226 -24.16 7.01 17.70
N GLY A 227 -24.81 6.83 18.86
CA GLY A 227 -25.21 5.52 19.37
C GLY A 227 -24.12 4.83 20.19
N ASP A 228 -24.05 3.50 20.07
CA ASP A 228 -23.16 2.65 20.88
C ASP A 228 -21.73 2.62 20.29
N VAL A 229 -21.02 3.74 20.36
CA VAL A 229 -19.69 3.88 19.76
C VAL A 229 -18.71 2.87 20.39
N PRO A 230 -18.09 1.96 19.62
CA PRO A 230 -17.18 0.97 20.17
C PRO A 230 -15.93 1.64 20.78
N PRO A 231 -15.40 1.16 21.92
CA PRO A 231 -14.14 1.69 22.48
C PRO A 231 -12.91 1.37 21.60
N PRO A 232 -11.79 2.11 21.79
CA PRO A 232 -10.54 1.89 21.05
C PRO A 232 -10.03 0.46 21.18
N ARG A 233 -9.62 -0.13 20.05
CA ARG A 233 -9.21 -1.54 19.98
C ARG A 233 -8.23 -1.82 18.85
N VAL A 234 -7.48 -2.91 19.00
CA VAL A 234 -6.52 -3.42 18.01
C VAL A 234 -6.80 -4.88 17.66
N GLY A 235 -6.38 -5.33 16.46
CA GLY A 235 -6.65 -6.69 15.99
C GLY A 235 -8.14 -6.95 15.77
N VAL A 236 -8.87 -5.87 15.48
CA VAL A 236 -10.30 -5.85 15.13
C VAL A 236 -10.45 -6.17 13.65
N THR A 237 -11.57 -6.75 13.25
CA THR A 237 -11.93 -6.88 11.82
C THR A 237 -13.33 -6.38 11.54
N MET A 238 -13.61 -6.11 10.27
CA MET A 238 -14.87 -5.54 9.79
C MET A 238 -15.29 -6.19 8.47
N ALA A 239 -16.58 -6.26 8.23
CA ALA A 239 -17.17 -6.61 6.95
C ALA A 239 -18.47 -5.85 6.73
N ALA A 240 -18.92 -5.71 5.49
CA ALA A 240 -20.15 -4.99 5.15
C ALA A 240 -21.20 -5.90 4.52
N VAL A 241 -22.47 -5.69 4.89
CA VAL A 241 -23.64 -6.26 4.21
C VAL A 241 -24.54 -5.10 3.80
N GLY A 242 -24.70 -4.89 2.50
CA GLY A 242 -25.42 -3.74 1.96
C GLY A 242 -24.77 -2.42 2.40
N ALA A 243 -25.54 -1.56 3.06
CA ALA A 243 -25.09 -0.26 3.58
C ALA A 243 -24.67 -0.29 5.07
N THR A 244 -24.60 -1.48 5.67
CA THR A 244 -24.28 -1.66 7.09
C THR A 244 -22.94 -2.34 7.25
N ILE A 245 -22.10 -1.78 8.12
CA ILE A 245 -20.78 -2.30 8.44
C ILE A 245 -20.85 -2.99 9.80
N TYR A 246 -20.24 -4.16 9.92
CA TYR A 246 -20.19 -4.96 11.13
C TYR A 246 -18.76 -5.04 11.64
N VAL A 247 -18.58 -4.87 12.93
CA VAL A 247 -17.26 -4.81 13.59
C VAL A 247 -17.26 -5.78 14.76
N PHE A 248 -16.29 -6.69 14.79
CA PHE A 248 -16.23 -7.72 15.82
C PHE A 248 -14.88 -7.78 16.52
N GLY A 249 -14.94 -8.07 17.83
CA GLY A 249 -13.80 -8.47 18.64
C GLY A 249 -12.68 -7.43 18.73
N GLY A 250 -11.44 -7.90 18.67
CA GLY A 250 -10.24 -7.10 18.91
C GLY A 250 -9.80 -7.17 20.37
N ARG A 251 -8.90 -6.27 20.75
CA ARG A 251 -8.32 -6.21 22.09
C ARG A 251 -8.20 -4.78 22.57
N ASP A 252 -8.47 -4.54 23.85
CA ASP A 252 -8.38 -3.21 24.47
C ASP A 252 -6.96 -2.86 24.94
N SER A 253 -6.83 -1.67 25.56
CA SER A 253 -5.56 -1.17 26.11
C SER A 253 -5.06 -1.93 27.34
N LYS A 254 -5.90 -2.75 27.98
CA LYS A 254 -5.54 -3.68 29.07
C LYS A 254 -5.16 -5.06 28.55
N HIS A 255 -5.08 -5.21 27.23
CA HIS A 255 -4.83 -6.47 26.56
C HIS A 255 -5.91 -7.54 26.81
N THR A 256 -7.16 -7.13 27.07
CA THR A 256 -8.29 -8.04 27.18
C THR A 256 -8.91 -8.26 25.81
N GLU A 257 -8.97 -9.51 25.35
CA GLU A 257 -9.70 -9.88 24.13
C GLU A 257 -11.19 -9.58 24.28
N LEU A 258 -11.80 -9.07 23.21
CA LEU A 258 -13.19 -8.63 23.16
C LEU A 258 -14.01 -9.56 22.25
N ASN A 259 -15.32 -9.57 22.43
CA ASN A 259 -16.27 -10.29 21.55
C ASN A 259 -17.56 -9.52 21.27
N GLU A 260 -17.55 -8.20 21.45
CA GLU A 260 -18.73 -7.45 21.05
C GLU A 260 -18.86 -7.41 19.53
N LEU A 261 -20.09 -7.54 19.03
CA LEU A 261 -20.47 -7.25 17.66
C LEU A 261 -21.21 -5.92 17.63
N TYR A 262 -20.65 -4.98 16.87
CA TYR A 262 -21.31 -3.71 16.58
C TYR A 262 -21.72 -3.65 15.12
N SER A 263 -22.84 -2.99 14.83
CA SER A 263 -23.17 -2.55 13.48
C SER A 263 -23.12 -1.03 13.37
N PHE A 264 -22.67 -0.53 12.23
CA PHE A 264 -22.70 0.87 11.85
C PHE A 264 -23.52 1.03 10.58
N ASP A 265 -24.63 1.76 10.68
CA ASP A 265 -25.46 2.11 9.53
C ASP A 265 -24.87 3.37 8.85
N THR A 266 -24.40 3.23 7.62
CA THR A 266 -23.76 4.31 6.86
C THR A 266 -24.73 5.38 6.37
N CYS A 267 -26.04 5.11 6.37
CA CYS A 267 -27.07 6.08 6.01
C CYS A 267 -27.43 6.99 7.18
N THR A 268 -27.42 6.46 8.40
CA THR A 268 -27.82 7.19 9.62
C THR A 268 -26.65 7.61 10.50
N ASN A 269 -25.43 7.17 10.16
CA ASN A 269 -24.20 7.35 10.96
C ASN A 269 -24.36 6.89 12.41
N LYS A 270 -25.06 5.76 12.62
CA LYS A 270 -25.38 5.25 13.95
C LYS A 270 -24.75 3.89 14.21
N TRP A 271 -24.03 3.81 15.33
CA TRP A 271 -23.57 2.57 15.93
C TRP A 271 -24.66 1.92 16.78
N THR A 272 -24.75 0.59 16.72
CA THR A 272 -25.60 -0.23 17.58
C THR A 272 -24.81 -1.44 18.06
N LEU A 273 -24.82 -1.70 19.37
CA LEU A 273 -24.28 -2.94 19.93
C LEU A 273 -25.29 -4.07 19.72
N LEU A 274 -24.92 -5.07 18.91
CA LEU A 274 -25.80 -6.18 18.54
C LEU A 274 -25.64 -7.40 19.44
N SER A 275 -24.41 -7.70 19.89
CA SER A 275 -24.11 -8.89 20.69
C SER A 275 -22.89 -8.68 21.58
N SER A 276 -22.87 -9.30 22.75
CA SER A 276 -21.72 -9.34 23.67
C SER A 276 -21.84 -10.50 24.67
N GLY A 277 -20.76 -10.79 25.39
CA GLY A 277 -20.76 -11.80 26.45
C GLY A 277 -20.96 -13.22 25.91
N ASP A 278 -21.83 -14.01 26.53
CA ASP A 278 -22.03 -15.42 26.16
C ASP A 278 -22.88 -15.61 24.88
N THR A 279 -23.32 -14.51 24.25
CA THR A 279 -24.08 -14.57 23.00
C THR A 279 -23.12 -14.44 21.82
N GLY A 280 -22.83 -15.57 21.16
CA GLY A 280 -21.99 -15.63 19.96
C GLY A 280 -20.58 -16.17 20.19
N PRO A 281 -19.62 -15.84 19.30
CA PRO A 281 -18.26 -16.34 19.38
C PRO A 281 -17.53 -15.82 20.62
N ALA A 282 -16.65 -16.65 21.19
CA ALA A 282 -15.79 -16.24 22.30
C ALA A 282 -14.81 -15.11 21.93
N ASN A 283 -14.33 -14.40 22.96
CA ASN A 283 -13.35 -13.31 22.90
C ASN A 283 -12.12 -13.66 22.05
N ARG A 284 -11.81 -12.76 21.11
CA ARG A 284 -10.71 -12.94 20.15
C ARG A 284 -10.22 -11.65 19.53
N SER A 285 -8.94 -11.63 19.18
CA SER A 285 -8.29 -10.62 18.32
C SER A 285 -7.56 -11.31 17.16
N TYR A 286 -7.23 -10.56 16.11
CA TYR A 286 -6.51 -11.08 14.94
C TYR A 286 -7.21 -12.27 14.27
N HIS A 287 -8.54 -12.33 14.38
CA HIS A 287 -9.42 -13.19 13.59
C HIS A 287 -9.62 -12.56 12.20
N SER A 288 -10.37 -13.24 11.34
CA SER A 288 -10.72 -12.70 10.03
C SER A 288 -12.23 -12.65 9.86
N MET A 289 -12.69 -11.64 9.12
CA MET A 289 -14.10 -11.44 8.78
C MET A 289 -14.28 -11.34 7.27
N THR A 290 -15.41 -11.84 6.81
CA THR A 290 -15.90 -11.68 5.44
C THR A 290 -17.43 -11.66 5.47
N ALA A 291 -18.08 -11.36 4.36
CA ALA A 291 -19.53 -11.35 4.29
C ALA A 291 -20.05 -11.81 2.93
N ASP A 292 -21.27 -12.34 2.94
CA ASP A 292 -22.11 -12.47 1.75
C ASP A 292 -23.26 -11.44 1.79
N GLY A 293 -24.28 -11.61 0.94
CA GLY A 293 -25.43 -10.69 0.88
C GLY A 293 -26.34 -10.70 2.12
N ARG A 294 -26.16 -11.61 3.08
CA ARG A 294 -27.01 -11.81 4.27
C ARG A 294 -26.24 -12.08 5.56
N ARG A 295 -25.03 -12.62 5.49
CA ARG A 295 -24.30 -13.12 6.65
C ARG A 295 -22.91 -12.53 6.74
N VAL A 296 -22.50 -12.26 7.97
CA VAL A 296 -21.14 -11.87 8.32
C VAL A 296 -20.44 -13.05 8.97
N TYR A 297 -19.33 -13.50 8.42
CA TYR A 297 -18.58 -14.66 8.88
C TYR A 297 -17.37 -14.24 9.71
N VAL A 298 -17.09 -14.99 10.79
CA VAL A 298 -15.93 -14.81 11.66
C VAL A 298 -15.20 -16.14 11.76
N PHE A 299 -13.89 -16.14 11.48
CA PHE A 299 -13.06 -17.34 11.59
C PHE A 299 -11.79 -17.09 12.41
N GLY A 300 -11.47 -18.06 13.26
CA GLY A 300 -10.18 -18.17 13.93
C GLY A 300 -9.87 -17.03 14.91
N GLY A 301 -8.62 -16.60 14.95
CA GLY A 301 -8.09 -15.57 15.85
C GLY A 301 -7.50 -16.11 17.15
N CYS A 302 -6.92 -15.19 17.91
CA CYS A 302 -6.29 -15.45 19.20
C CYS A 302 -7.26 -15.10 20.33
N GLY A 303 -7.67 -16.10 21.11
CA GLY A 303 -8.41 -15.93 22.36
C GLY A 303 -7.56 -16.23 23.59
N VAL A 304 -8.17 -16.15 24.77
CA VAL A 304 -7.53 -16.39 26.07
C VAL A 304 -6.93 -17.81 26.17
N ASP A 305 -7.64 -18.80 25.64
CA ASP A 305 -7.21 -20.21 25.67
C ASP A 305 -6.31 -20.59 24.47
N GLY A 306 -5.89 -19.62 23.67
CA GLY A 306 -5.07 -19.81 22.48
C GLY A 306 -5.82 -19.55 21.18
N ARG A 307 -5.24 -20.03 20.07
CA ARG A 307 -5.77 -19.79 18.72
C ARG A 307 -6.97 -20.67 18.44
N ARG A 308 -7.96 -20.12 17.75
CA ARG A 308 -9.22 -20.79 17.42
C ARG A 308 -9.29 -21.21 15.95
N ASN A 309 -10.12 -22.19 15.63
CA ASN A 309 -10.45 -22.66 14.27
C ASN A 309 -11.97 -22.80 14.05
N ASP A 310 -12.78 -22.17 14.90
CA ASP A 310 -14.23 -22.14 14.77
C ASP A 310 -14.66 -21.13 13.69
N LEU A 311 -15.73 -21.47 12.98
CA LEU A 311 -16.42 -20.60 12.04
C LEU A 311 -17.80 -20.24 12.58
N TRP A 312 -18.09 -18.96 12.63
CA TRP A 312 -19.38 -18.42 13.01
C TRP A 312 -19.93 -17.55 11.90
N ALA A 313 -21.26 -17.44 11.82
CA ALA A 313 -21.94 -16.44 11.02
C ALA A 313 -22.92 -15.64 11.88
N PHE A 314 -23.02 -14.35 11.63
CA PHE A 314 -24.12 -13.53 12.09
C PHE A 314 -25.10 -13.34 10.94
N ASP A 315 -26.34 -13.80 11.11
CA ASP A 315 -27.41 -13.59 10.14
C ASP A 315 -28.03 -12.21 10.38
N VAL A 316 -27.91 -11.30 9.41
CA VAL A 316 -28.31 -9.90 9.59
C VAL A 316 -29.82 -9.70 9.54
N GLU A 317 -30.57 -10.63 8.97
CA GLU A 317 -32.04 -10.57 8.90
C GLU A 317 -32.65 -11.11 10.19
N GLU A 318 -32.12 -12.21 10.71
CA GLU A 318 -32.60 -12.84 11.95
C GLU A 318 -31.98 -12.22 13.22
N ASN A 319 -30.91 -11.42 13.06
CA ASN A 319 -30.14 -10.82 14.16
C ASN A 319 -29.64 -11.87 15.16
N GLN A 320 -29.10 -12.97 14.64
CA GLN A 320 -28.66 -14.13 15.43
C GLN A 320 -27.33 -14.70 14.95
N TRP A 321 -26.56 -15.22 15.91
CA TRP A 321 -25.36 -16.00 15.64
C TRP A 321 -25.71 -17.44 15.28
N ILE A 322 -24.98 -17.96 14.28
CA ILE A 322 -24.98 -19.33 13.82
C ILE A 322 -23.57 -19.87 14.02
N THR A 323 -23.45 -21.04 14.61
CA THR A 323 -22.18 -21.77 14.72
C THR A 323 -22.17 -22.89 13.69
N PHE A 324 -21.02 -23.11 13.07
CA PHE A 324 -20.82 -24.19 12.10
C PHE A 324 -19.95 -25.32 12.67
N PRO A 325 -19.99 -26.52 12.08
CA PRO A 325 -19.10 -27.61 12.46
C PRO A 325 -17.63 -27.21 12.40
N LEU A 326 -16.84 -27.72 13.35
CA LEU A 326 -15.40 -27.51 13.35
C LEU A 326 -14.74 -28.24 12.17
N PRO A 327 -13.68 -27.68 11.57
CA PRO A 327 -12.94 -28.33 10.49
C PRO A 327 -12.13 -29.56 10.93
N GLY A 328 -12.02 -29.81 12.25
CA GLY A 328 -11.19 -30.88 12.81
C GLY A 328 -9.70 -30.52 12.86
N GLU A 329 -8.84 -31.54 12.98
CA GLU A 329 -7.39 -31.34 13.14
C GLU A 329 -6.68 -30.89 11.84
N SER A 330 -7.31 -31.08 10.68
CA SER A 330 -6.77 -30.67 9.39
C SER A 330 -6.62 -29.15 9.27
N CYS A 331 -7.51 -28.37 9.89
CA CYS A 331 -7.41 -26.92 9.96
C CYS A 331 -7.14 -26.48 11.41
N ARG A 332 -5.86 -26.34 11.74
CA ARG A 332 -5.42 -25.90 13.08
C ARG A 332 -5.88 -24.48 13.41
N GLY A 333 -6.04 -24.21 14.71
CA GLY A 333 -6.36 -22.88 15.23
C GLY A 333 -5.29 -21.85 14.84
N ARG A 334 -5.73 -20.71 14.27
CA ARG A 334 -4.82 -19.75 13.62
C ARG A 334 -5.24 -18.29 13.80
N GLY A 335 -4.26 -17.39 13.85
CA GLY A 335 -4.45 -15.94 13.78
C GLY A 335 -4.00 -15.38 12.44
N GLY A 336 -4.56 -14.25 12.04
CA GLY A 336 -4.26 -13.59 10.76
C GLY A 336 -4.42 -14.45 9.50
N PRO A 337 -5.41 -15.36 9.37
CA PRO A 337 -5.65 -16.06 8.11
C PRO A 337 -6.33 -15.14 7.07
N GLY A 338 -6.30 -15.54 5.80
CA GLY A 338 -7.24 -15.02 4.81
C GLY A 338 -8.61 -15.67 4.99
N LEU A 339 -9.68 -14.90 4.84
CA LEU A 339 -11.07 -15.40 4.85
C LEU A 339 -11.86 -14.73 3.72
N VAL A 340 -12.40 -15.55 2.80
CA VAL A 340 -13.08 -15.04 1.59
C VAL A 340 -14.33 -15.86 1.28
N VAL A 341 -15.44 -15.17 0.96
CA VAL A 341 -16.59 -15.80 0.29
C VAL A 341 -16.41 -15.67 -1.23
N THR A 342 -16.47 -16.80 -1.94
CA THR A 342 -16.43 -16.82 -3.41
C THR A 342 -17.83 -16.71 -4.02
N SER A 343 -17.90 -16.39 -5.32
CA SER A 343 -19.18 -16.23 -6.05
C SER A 343 -20.09 -17.46 -6.07
N ASP A 344 -19.57 -18.66 -5.77
CA ASP A 344 -20.36 -19.88 -5.58
C ASP A 344 -20.91 -20.06 -4.15
N GLY A 345 -20.69 -19.06 -3.27
CA GLY A 345 -21.19 -19.03 -1.89
C GLY A 345 -20.35 -19.81 -0.88
N LYS A 346 -19.20 -20.36 -1.29
CA LYS A 346 -18.29 -21.08 -0.39
C LYS A 346 -17.34 -20.15 0.34
N ILE A 347 -16.89 -20.60 1.51
CA ILE A 347 -16.03 -19.84 2.41
C ILE A 347 -14.65 -20.47 2.40
N TRP A 348 -13.64 -19.67 2.06
CA TRP A 348 -12.26 -20.11 1.95
C TRP A 348 -11.43 -19.55 3.10
N VAL A 349 -10.76 -20.44 3.82
CA VAL A 349 -9.73 -20.12 4.81
C VAL A 349 -8.38 -20.35 4.14
N VAL A 350 -7.57 -19.31 4.08
CA VAL A 350 -6.27 -19.33 3.40
C VAL A 350 -5.19 -19.06 4.44
N TYR A 351 -4.26 -20.00 4.63
CA TYR A 351 -3.00 -19.77 5.33
C TYR A 351 -3.23 -19.23 6.77
N GLY A 352 -2.29 -18.44 7.32
CA GLY A 352 -2.35 -17.84 8.64
C GLY A 352 -1.22 -18.31 9.56
N PHE A 353 -1.32 -17.96 10.84
CA PHE A 353 -0.33 -18.30 11.85
C PHE A 353 -0.89 -19.32 12.85
N ALA A 354 -0.41 -20.56 12.81
CA ALA A 354 -0.85 -21.66 13.68
C ALA A 354 0.24 -22.07 14.70
N GLY A 355 1.03 -21.10 15.18
CA GLY A 355 2.26 -21.33 15.96
C GLY A 355 3.51 -21.35 15.09
N GLU A 356 3.30 -21.53 13.80
CA GLU A 356 4.22 -21.32 12.69
C GLU A 356 3.40 -20.73 11.53
N GLU A 357 4.08 -20.14 10.55
CA GLU A 357 3.43 -19.74 9.31
C GLU A 357 2.94 -20.97 8.55
N VAL A 358 1.68 -20.98 8.12
CA VAL A 358 1.07 -22.09 7.39
C VAL A 358 0.64 -21.71 5.98
N ASP A 359 0.56 -22.69 5.09
CA ASP A 359 0.23 -22.54 3.67
C ASP A 359 -0.92 -23.46 3.21
N ASP A 360 -1.72 -23.96 4.15
CA ASP A 360 -2.89 -24.79 3.89
C ASP A 360 -4.10 -23.94 3.49
N VAL A 361 -4.93 -24.52 2.62
CA VAL A 361 -6.15 -23.88 2.10
C VAL A 361 -7.32 -24.81 2.40
N HIS A 362 -8.38 -24.25 2.98
CA HIS A 362 -9.61 -24.98 3.31
C HIS A 362 -10.81 -24.27 2.71
N CYS A 363 -11.78 -25.07 2.27
CA CYS A 363 -13.05 -24.61 1.74
C CYS A 363 -14.17 -25.19 2.61
N PHE A 364 -15.09 -24.34 3.03
CA PHE A 364 -16.31 -24.70 3.71
C PHE A 364 -17.51 -24.38 2.83
N ASP A 365 -18.41 -25.36 2.68
CA ASP A 365 -19.69 -25.18 2.02
C ASP A 365 -20.79 -24.97 3.07
N PRO A 366 -21.38 -23.76 3.19
CA PRO A 366 -22.41 -23.49 4.18
C PRO A 366 -23.76 -24.16 3.90
N ILE A 367 -23.96 -24.79 2.73
CA ILE A 367 -25.18 -25.53 2.41
C ILE A 367 -25.08 -26.98 2.89
N SER A 368 -23.95 -27.63 2.62
CA SER A 368 -23.70 -29.01 3.05
C SER A 368 -23.06 -29.10 4.44
N GLU A 369 -22.56 -27.99 4.97
CA GLU A 369 -21.81 -27.87 6.22
C GLU A 369 -20.54 -28.75 6.26
N VAL A 370 -19.90 -28.92 5.11
CA VAL A 370 -18.71 -29.76 4.96
C VAL A 370 -17.47 -28.91 4.75
N TRP A 371 -16.41 -29.24 5.49
CA TRP A 371 -15.05 -28.76 5.28
C TRP A 371 -14.27 -29.68 4.35
N VAL A 372 -13.50 -29.08 3.45
CA VAL A 372 -12.57 -29.78 2.56
C VAL A 372 -11.23 -29.05 2.58
N GLN A 373 -10.15 -29.76 2.89
CA GLN A 373 -8.81 -29.26 2.62
C GLN A 373 -8.55 -29.35 1.12
N VAL A 374 -8.09 -28.24 0.53
CA VAL A 374 -7.89 -28.11 -0.91
C VAL A 374 -6.40 -28.16 -1.22
N ASP A 375 -6.02 -29.14 -2.04
CA ASP A 375 -4.67 -29.21 -2.58
C ASP A 375 -4.48 -28.13 -3.65
N THR A 376 -3.53 -27.23 -3.43
CA THR A 376 -3.21 -26.15 -4.37
C THR A 376 -1.86 -26.35 -5.04
N SER A 377 -1.71 -25.86 -6.27
CA SER A 377 -0.50 -25.99 -7.10
C SER A 377 -0.13 -24.68 -7.79
N GLY A 378 0.83 -24.68 -8.72
CA GLY A 378 1.27 -23.48 -9.44
C GLY A 378 2.35 -22.69 -8.69
N GLU A 379 2.35 -21.37 -8.86
CA GLU A 379 3.29 -20.44 -8.22
C GLU A 379 2.85 -20.14 -6.78
N LYS A 380 2.77 -21.20 -5.96
CA LYS A 380 2.24 -21.15 -4.61
C LYS A 380 3.07 -20.19 -3.72
N PRO A 381 2.44 -19.25 -3.00
CA PRO A 381 3.14 -18.42 -2.03
C PRO A 381 3.72 -19.25 -0.88
N ASN A 382 4.90 -18.86 -0.38
CA ASN A 382 5.44 -19.37 0.87
C ASN A 382 4.45 -19.17 2.04
N PRO A 383 4.49 -20.05 3.06
CA PRO A 383 3.67 -19.92 4.27
C PRO A 383 3.72 -18.50 4.84
N ARG A 384 2.55 -17.98 5.22
CA ARG A 384 2.42 -16.58 5.66
C ARG A 384 1.14 -16.31 6.42
N SER A 385 1.13 -15.20 7.14
CA SER A 385 -0.01 -14.69 7.89
C SER A 385 -0.13 -13.17 7.73
N VAL A 386 -1.20 -12.59 8.27
CA VAL A 386 -1.41 -11.13 8.36
C VAL A 386 -1.20 -10.38 7.03
N PHE A 387 -1.50 -11.07 5.93
CA PHE A 387 -1.50 -10.55 4.57
C PHE A 387 -2.85 -9.92 4.24
N SER A 388 -2.87 -9.12 3.17
CA SER A 388 -4.10 -8.58 2.61
C SER A 388 -4.77 -9.59 1.70
N THR A 389 -6.11 -9.74 1.78
CA THR A 389 -6.84 -10.67 0.91
C THR A 389 -8.18 -10.14 0.42
N ALA A 390 -8.59 -10.54 -0.78
CA ALA A 390 -9.91 -10.22 -1.33
C ALA A 390 -10.40 -11.34 -2.25
N GLY A 391 -11.72 -11.53 -2.29
CA GLY A 391 -12.39 -12.36 -3.28
C GLY A 391 -12.92 -11.53 -4.44
N ILE A 392 -12.60 -11.93 -5.67
CA ILE A 392 -13.17 -11.34 -6.91
C ILE A 392 -13.66 -12.48 -7.80
N GLY A 393 -14.98 -12.68 -7.84
CA GLY A 393 -15.59 -13.78 -8.57
C GLY A 393 -15.16 -15.15 -8.01
N GLN A 394 -14.35 -15.89 -8.76
CA GLN A 394 -13.78 -17.18 -8.35
C GLN A 394 -12.33 -17.06 -7.84
N TYR A 395 -11.76 -15.86 -7.88
CA TYR A 395 -10.35 -15.64 -7.57
C TYR A 395 -10.18 -15.15 -6.15
N ILE A 396 -9.18 -15.71 -5.45
CA ILE A 396 -8.73 -15.22 -4.15
C ILE A 396 -7.39 -14.55 -4.33
N ILE A 397 -7.30 -13.29 -3.92
CA ILE A 397 -6.10 -12.48 -4.01
C ILE A 397 -5.40 -12.49 -2.65
N VAL A 398 -4.08 -12.57 -2.67
CA VAL A 398 -3.22 -12.43 -1.48
C VAL A 398 -2.12 -11.44 -1.80
N TYR A 399 -1.85 -10.52 -0.87
CA TYR A 399 -0.77 -9.54 -0.99
C TYR A 399 0.00 -9.38 0.33
N GLY A 400 1.33 -9.45 0.25
CA GLY A 400 2.23 -9.25 1.39
C GLY A 400 2.12 -10.34 2.46
N GLY A 401 2.23 -9.94 3.74
CA GLY A 401 2.12 -10.81 4.91
C GLY A 401 3.45 -11.11 5.60
N GLU A 402 3.38 -11.59 6.84
CA GLU A 402 4.53 -12.08 7.59
C GLU A 402 4.90 -13.48 7.11
N VAL A 403 6.17 -13.70 6.80
CA VAL A 403 6.72 -15.01 6.38
C VAL A 403 7.73 -15.58 7.37
N ASP A 404 8.22 -14.73 8.29
CA ASP A 404 9.12 -15.12 9.37
C ASP A 404 8.81 -14.23 10.58
N PRO A 405 8.07 -14.75 11.59
CA PRO A 405 7.66 -13.96 12.75
C PRO A 405 8.84 -13.47 13.58
N SER A 406 8.70 -12.29 14.18
CA SER A 406 9.72 -11.76 15.10
C SER A 406 9.86 -12.61 16.38
N ASP A 407 11.10 -12.82 16.84
CA ASP A 407 11.40 -13.37 18.17
C ASP A 407 10.80 -12.52 19.31
N GLN A 408 10.53 -11.24 19.05
CA GLN A 408 9.86 -10.34 20.00
C GLN A 408 8.33 -10.36 19.89
N GLY A 409 7.77 -11.26 19.08
CA GLY A 409 6.36 -11.27 18.70
C GLY A 409 5.94 -9.91 18.15
N HIS A 410 4.74 -9.45 18.51
CA HIS A 410 4.18 -8.20 17.96
C HIS A 410 4.89 -6.91 18.43
N LEU A 411 5.99 -7.00 19.18
CA LEU A 411 6.82 -5.84 19.56
C LEU A 411 7.85 -5.49 18.47
N GLY A 412 8.31 -6.48 17.72
CA GLY A 412 9.23 -6.31 16.60
C GLY A 412 8.54 -6.47 15.25
N ALA A 413 9.20 -6.02 14.19
CA ALA A 413 8.85 -6.47 12.85
C ALA A 413 9.44 -7.86 12.62
N GLY A 414 8.62 -8.80 12.15
CA GLY A 414 9.12 -10.00 11.49
C GLY A 414 9.62 -9.68 10.08
N LYS A 415 9.90 -10.72 9.30
CA LYS A 415 10.13 -10.56 7.86
C LYS A 415 8.79 -10.55 7.14
N PHE A 416 8.52 -9.47 6.43
CA PHE A 416 7.37 -9.38 5.56
C PHE A 416 7.71 -9.76 4.12
N ALA A 417 6.74 -10.32 3.42
CA ALA A 417 6.75 -10.47 1.98
C ALA A 417 6.10 -9.24 1.32
N GLY A 418 6.47 -9.00 0.07
CA GLY A 418 5.82 -8.00 -0.77
C GLY A 418 4.92 -8.62 -1.84
N ASP A 419 5.25 -9.79 -2.34
CA ASP A 419 4.61 -10.43 -3.50
C ASP A 419 3.07 -10.56 -3.41
N GLY A 420 2.44 -10.44 -4.57
CA GLY A 420 1.01 -10.63 -4.78
C GLY A 420 0.70 -11.91 -5.55
N PHE A 421 -0.40 -12.58 -5.22
CA PHE A 421 -0.82 -13.83 -5.83
C PHE A 421 -2.32 -13.88 -6.04
N THR A 422 -2.74 -14.73 -6.97
CA THR A 422 -4.14 -15.10 -7.17
C THR A 422 -4.30 -16.61 -7.20
N LEU A 423 -5.20 -17.13 -6.38
CA LEU A 423 -5.68 -18.51 -6.43
C LEU A 423 -6.97 -18.57 -7.25
N ASP A 424 -6.98 -19.37 -8.31
CA ASP A 424 -8.21 -19.76 -8.99
C ASP A 424 -8.87 -20.92 -8.23
N THR A 425 -10.00 -20.64 -7.56
CA THR A 425 -10.69 -21.63 -6.73
C THR A 425 -11.33 -22.78 -7.51
N LYS A 426 -11.47 -22.66 -8.85
CA LYS A 426 -11.96 -23.77 -9.68
C LYS A 426 -10.87 -24.78 -10.01
N THR A 427 -9.62 -24.33 -10.16
CA THR A 427 -8.50 -25.17 -10.59
C THR A 427 -7.54 -25.50 -9.45
N GLY A 428 -7.55 -24.73 -8.36
CA GLY A 428 -6.59 -24.84 -7.26
C GLY A 428 -5.20 -24.33 -7.63
N VAL A 429 -5.06 -23.57 -8.72
CA VAL A 429 -3.77 -23.08 -9.22
C VAL A 429 -3.52 -21.66 -8.73
N TRP A 430 -2.36 -21.45 -8.11
CA TRP A 430 -1.81 -20.14 -7.80
C TRP A 430 -1.07 -19.57 -9.01
N MET A 431 -1.33 -18.30 -9.28
CA MET A 431 -0.61 -17.46 -10.22
C MET A 431 0.03 -16.34 -9.43
N ARG A 432 1.34 -16.19 -9.57
CA ARG A 432 2.01 -15.02 -9.00
C ARG A 432 1.67 -13.84 -9.89
N TRP A 433 1.39 -12.70 -9.28
CA TRP A 433 1.32 -11.47 -10.05
C TRP A 433 2.73 -11.19 -10.54
N ASP A 434 2.91 -11.00 -11.85
CA ASP A 434 4.15 -10.46 -12.36
C ASP A 434 4.45 -9.23 -11.52
N ASP A 435 5.52 -9.29 -10.73
CA ASP A 435 6.00 -8.14 -9.99
C ASP A 435 6.08 -7.04 -11.06
N MET A 436 5.19 -6.05 -11.00
CA MET A 436 5.33 -4.83 -11.80
C MET A 436 6.79 -4.44 -11.57
N SER A 437 7.62 -4.57 -12.59
CA SER A 437 9.02 -5.05 -12.51
C SER A 437 10.02 -4.09 -11.85
N ASP A 438 9.59 -3.31 -10.86
CA ASP A 438 10.34 -2.28 -10.18
C ASP A 438 9.71 -1.94 -8.79
N PRO A 439 10.48 -2.01 -7.68
CA PRO A 439 10.01 -1.92 -6.30
C PRO A 439 9.14 -0.72 -5.84
N ALA A 440 9.05 0.41 -6.55
CA ALA A 440 8.13 1.50 -6.14
C ALA A 440 6.70 1.44 -6.70
N ASN A 441 6.37 0.59 -7.68
CA ASN A 441 4.96 0.34 -8.07
C ASN A 441 4.21 -0.54 -7.05
N HIS A 442 4.98 -0.96 -6.07
CA HIS A 442 4.68 -2.02 -5.16
C HIS A 442 4.73 -1.38 -3.77
N PRO A 443 3.80 -1.68 -2.85
CA PRO A 443 3.85 -1.16 -1.48
C PRO A 443 5.08 -1.62 -0.68
N GLY A 444 6.07 -2.25 -1.31
CA GLY A 444 7.13 -2.98 -0.65
C GLY A 444 6.61 -4.11 0.24
N PRO A 445 7.51 -4.79 0.97
CA PRO A 445 7.12 -5.82 1.92
C PRO A 445 6.39 -5.23 3.12
N ARG A 446 5.22 -5.78 3.47
CA ARG A 446 4.43 -5.32 4.63
C ARG A 446 3.46 -6.39 5.10
N GLY A 447 3.04 -6.27 6.35
CA GLY A 447 1.99 -7.10 6.95
C GLY A 447 1.10 -6.27 7.87
N TRP A 448 0.10 -6.91 8.49
CA TRP A 448 -0.80 -6.27 9.46
C TRP A 448 -1.58 -5.07 8.87
N CYS A 449 -1.76 -5.05 7.55
CA CYS A 449 -2.51 -4.02 6.83
C CYS A 449 -4.01 -4.23 7.06
N ALA A 450 -4.78 -3.14 6.96
CA ALA A 450 -6.21 -3.30 6.71
C ALA A 450 -6.44 -3.42 5.21
N TYR A 451 -7.42 -4.24 4.84
CA TYR A 451 -7.75 -4.48 3.45
C TYR A 451 -9.25 -4.71 3.26
N SER A 452 -9.73 -4.45 2.05
CA SER A 452 -11.09 -4.76 1.64
C SER A 452 -11.12 -4.98 0.13
N ASN A 453 -12.05 -5.81 -0.33
CA ASN A 453 -12.48 -5.74 -1.72
C ASN A 453 -13.18 -4.40 -1.96
N GLY A 454 -13.08 -3.87 -3.18
CA GLY A 454 -13.75 -2.64 -3.58
C GLY A 454 -13.73 -2.47 -5.09
N ARG A 455 -14.29 -1.34 -5.55
CA ARG A 455 -14.31 -0.97 -6.96
C ARG A 455 -13.79 0.45 -7.13
N LEU A 456 -12.85 0.64 -8.05
CA LEU A 456 -12.29 1.93 -8.42
C LEU A 456 -12.25 2.05 -9.94
N ASP A 457 -12.71 3.17 -10.49
CA ASP A 457 -12.76 3.43 -11.94
C ASP A 457 -13.42 2.29 -12.75
N GLY A 458 -14.47 1.69 -12.17
CA GLY A 458 -15.21 0.60 -12.78
C GLY A 458 -14.56 -0.79 -12.69
N LYS A 459 -13.39 -0.92 -12.05
CA LYS A 459 -12.66 -2.19 -11.89
C LYS A 459 -12.67 -2.67 -10.45
N ASP A 460 -12.92 -3.96 -10.25
CA ASP A 460 -12.88 -4.58 -8.93
C ASP A 460 -11.41 -4.84 -8.53
N GLY A 461 -11.12 -4.72 -7.24
CA GLY A 461 -9.76 -4.83 -6.76
C GLY A 461 -9.64 -5.01 -5.26
N LEU A 462 -8.39 -5.09 -4.81
CA LEU A 462 -7.97 -5.15 -3.42
C LEU A 462 -7.48 -3.77 -2.99
N LEU A 463 -8.19 -3.15 -2.03
CA LEU A 463 -7.73 -1.97 -1.32
C LEU A 463 -6.83 -2.41 -0.15
N VAL A 464 -5.66 -1.80 -0.01
CA VAL A 464 -4.72 -2.03 1.09
C VAL A 464 -4.38 -0.68 1.72
N TYR A 465 -4.50 -0.59 3.06
CA TYR A 465 -4.21 0.62 3.81
C TYR A 465 -3.30 0.33 5.02
N GLY A 466 -2.28 1.16 5.16
CA GLY A 466 -1.33 1.15 6.26
C GLY A 466 -0.56 -0.16 6.41
N GLY A 467 -0.44 -0.64 7.66
CA GLY A 467 0.31 -1.83 8.02
C GLY A 467 1.65 -1.54 8.68
N ASN A 468 2.47 -2.57 8.83
CA ASN A 468 3.80 -2.49 9.42
C ASN A 468 4.87 -2.73 8.35
N SER A 469 5.89 -1.90 8.32
CA SER A 469 7.06 -2.04 7.44
C SER A 469 8.09 -3.03 8.02
N PRO A 470 9.10 -3.46 7.23
CA PRO A 470 10.20 -4.27 7.73
C PRO A 470 11.08 -3.54 8.76
N SER A 471 11.04 -2.20 8.80
CA SER A 471 11.69 -1.37 9.83
C SER A 471 10.86 -1.21 11.11
N ASN A 472 9.69 -1.87 11.19
CA ASN A 472 8.72 -1.77 12.30
C ASN A 472 8.01 -0.41 12.41
N ASP A 473 8.05 0.38 11.33
CA ASP A 473 7.29 1.61 11.21
C ASP A 473 5.85 1.31 10.79
N ARG A 474 4.91 2.07 11.35
CA ARG A 474 3.52 2.02 10.89
C ARG A 474 3.38 2.92 9.68
N LEU A 475 2.63 2.42 8.70
CA LEU A 475 2.43 3.08 7.41
C LEU A 475 1.04 3.71 7.34
N ASP A 476 0.89 4.75 6.53
CA ASP A 476 -0.35 5.50 6.30
C ASP A 476 -0.70 5.62 4.80
N ASP A 477 0.03 4.94 3.93
CA ASP A 477 -0.21 4.90 2.50
C ASP A 477 -1.37 3.93 2.15
N MET A 478 -2.00 4.19 1.01
CA MET A 478 -3.14 3.44 0.52
C MET A 478 -2.91 3.05 -0.94
N PHE A 479 -3.19 1.79 -1.26
CA PHE A 479 -3.02 1.23 -2.60
C PHE A 479 -4.29 0.49 -3.03
N PHE A 480 -4.58 0.52 -4.33
CA PHE A 480 -5.66 -0.25 -4.93
C PHE A 480 -5.13 -1.14 -6.05
N PHE A 481 -5.19 -2.46 -5.84
CA PHE A 481 -4.73 -3.44 -6.82
C PHE A 481 -5.90 -3.96 -7.63
N THR A 482 -5.85 -3.75 -8.95
CA THR A 482 -6.74 -4.45 -9.87
C THR A 482 -5.98 -5.63 -10.48
N PRO A 483 -6.33 -6.87 -10.16
CA PRO A 483 -5.71 -8.02 -10.83
C PRO A 483 -6.10 -8.05 -12.31
N TYR A 484 -5.15 -8.45 -13.16
CA TYR A 484 -5.46 -8.84 -14.52
C TYR A 484 -5.94 -10.30 -14.51
N LEU A 485 -7.26 -10.52 -14.60
CA LEU A 485 -7.89 -11.84 -14.41
C LEU A 485 -8.20 -12.55 -15.74
N ASP A 486 -8.00 -11.89 -16.88
CA ASP A 486 -8.17 -12.48 -18.20
C ASP A 486 -6.82 -12.99 -18.71
N GLY A 487 -6.69 -14.28 -19.02
CA GLY A 487 -5.48 -14.83 -19.66
C GLY A 487 -5.34 -14.43 -21.14
N LYS A 488 -5.28 -13.12 -21.45
CA LYS A 488 -5.03 -12.61 -22.80
C LYS A 488 -3.98 -11.50 -22.88
#